data_AF-A0A6G8S3D9-F1
#
_entry.id   AF-A0A6G8S3D9-F1
#
_cell.length_a   1.000
_cell.length_b   1.000
_cell.length_c   1.000
_cell.angle_alpha   90.00
_cell.angle_beta   90.00
_cell.angle_gamma   90.00
#
_symmetry.space_group_name_H-M   'P 1'
#
loop_
_entity.id
_entity.type
_entity.pdbx_description
1 polymer ?
#
loop_
_entity_poly.entity_id
_entity_poly.type
_entity_poly.pdbx_seq_one_letter_code
_entity_poly.pdbx_strand_id
1 'polypeptide(L)'
;MKVSKEKIVLEEFAAFEKGRIFSILDFSVYINDKKLRWILRHQFEKGEVIMAFPTIYYKVKMNSFFPDKILSPSIVLALEALTKRTGQKFQHDGGMVILP
;
A
#
# COMPACT_ATOMS: atom_id res chain seq x y z
N MET A 1 -3.31 -26.33 -14.99
CA MET A 1 -2.44 -25.18 -15.32
C MET A 1 -1.88 -24.58 -14.03
N LYS A 2 -0.56 -24.46 -13.87
CA LYS A 2 0.02 -23.68 -12.76
C LYS A 2 -0.21 -22.20 -13.06
N VAL A 3 -1.01 -21.52 -12.24
CA VAL A 3 -1.15 -20.05 -12.30
C VAL A 3 0.19 -19.44 -11.87
N SER A 4 0.73 -18.50 -12.64
CA SER A 4 1.98 -17.83 -12.29
C SER A 4 1.77 -16.90 -11.09
N LYS A 5 2.80 -16.77 -10.22
CA LYS A 5 2.73 -15.85 -9.07
C LYS A 5 2.39 -14.42 -9.49
N GLU A 6 2.89 -13.99 -10.64
CA GLU A 6 2.63 -12.66 -11.19
C GLU A 6 1.15 -12.44 -11.49
N LYS A 7 0.47 -13.45 -12.05
CA LYS A 7 -0.96 -13.38 -12.33
C LYS A 7 -1.78 -13.25 -11.04
N ILE A 8 -1.45 -14.02 -10.00
CA ILE A 8 -2.11 -13.94 -8.69
C ILE A 8 -1.98 -12.52 -8.11
N VAL A 9 -0.76 -11.95 -8.14
CA VAL A 9 -0.50 -10.60 -7.63
C VAL A 9 -1.29 -9.54 -8.37
N LEU A 10 -1.38 -9.64 -9.70
CA LEU A 10 -2.16 -8.69 -10.51
C LEU A 10 -3.67 -8.79 -10.22
N GLU A 11 -4.19 -10.01 -10.04
CA GLU A 11 -5.60 -10.24 -9.69
C GLU A 11 -5.93 -9.71 -8.30
N GLU A 12 -5.11 -10.00 -7.29
CA GLU A 12 -5.27 -9.48 -5.93
C GLU A 12 -5.14 -7.96 -5.89
N PHE A 13 -4.16 -7.39 -6.60
CA PHE A 13 -4.02 -5.94 -6.72
C PHE A 13 -5.25 -5.30 -7.38
N ALA A 14 -5.81 -5.91 -8.42
CA ALA A 14 -7.01 -5.42 -9.09
C ALA A 14 -8.19 -5.36 -8.11
N ALA A 15 -8.33 -6.37 -7.23
CA ALA A 15 -9.37 -6.45 -6.20
C ALA A 15 -9.22 -5.43 -5.06
N PHE A 16 -8.03 -4.83 -4.84
CA PHE A 16 -7.88 -3.78 -3.85
C PHE A 16 -8.73 -2.55 -4.17
N GLU A 17 -9.37 -1.97 -3.16
CA GLU A 17 -10.10 -0.73 -3.30
C GLU A 17 -9.15 0.45 -3.58
N LYS A 18 -9.60 1.43 -4.37
CA LYS A 18 -8.90 2.71 -4.50
C LYS A 18 -8.91 3.42 -3.14
N GLY A 19 -7.77 3.96 -2.73
CA GLY A 19 -7.59 4.57 -1.43
C GLY A 19 -6.98 3.62 -0.39
N ARG A 20 -6.70 2.38 -0.78
CA ARG A 20 -6.08 1.39 0.09
C ARG A 20 -4.57 1.57 0.16
N ILE A 21 -4.03 1.43 1.37
CA ILE A 21 -2.60 1.24 1.62
C ILE A 21 -2.32 -0.26 1.69
N PHE A 22 -1.22 -0.70 1.07
CA PHE A 22 -0.85 -2.11 1.03
C PHE A 22 0.67 -2.30 1.02
N SER A 23 1.09 -3.53 1.31
CA SER A 23 2.48 -3.98 1.33
C SER A 23 2.58 -5.37 0.70
N ILE A 24 3.79 -5.94 0.64
CA ILE A 24 3.98 -7.33 0.19
C ILE A 24 3.24 -8.36 1.05
N LEU A 25 2.91 -8.03 2.30
CA LEU A 25 2.24 -8.94 3.24
C LEU A 25 0.74 -9.05 2.98
N ASP A 26 0.17 -8.15 2.19
CA ASP A 26 -1.26 -8.17 1.83
C ASP A 26 -1.58 -9.17 0.71
N PHE A 27 -0.56 -9.74 0.06
CA PHE A 27 -0.71 -10.71 -1.02
C PHE A 27 -0.65 -12.14 -0.48
N SER A 28 -1.43 -13.06 -1.05
CA SER A 28 -1.43 -14.48 -0.62
C SER A 28 -0.14 -15.22 -0.99
N VAL A 29 0.60 -14.69 -1.97
CA VAL A 29 1.86 -15.26 -2.45
C VAL A 29 3.04 -14.40 -2.02
N TYR A 30 4.07 -15.07 -1.50
CA TYR A 30 5.31 -14.38 -1.17
C TYR A 30 6.01 -13.85 -2.43
N ILE A 31 6.22 -12.53 -2.44
CA ILE A 31 6.99 -11.76 -3.41
C ILE A 31 7.87 -10.75 -2.67
N ASN A 32 9.08 -10.52 -3.17
CA ASN A 32 9.91 -9.44 -2.64
C ASN A 32 9.52 -8.08 -3.23
N ASP A 33 9.95 -7.01 -2.57
CA ASP A 33 9.60 -5.62 -2.94
C ASP A 33 10.02 -5.26 -4.37
N LYS A 34 11.23 -5.67 -4.78
CA LYS A 34 11.76 -5.41 -6.14
C LYS A 34 10.90 -6.08 -7.20
N LYS A 35 10.47 -7.32 -6.96
CA LYS A 35 9.60 -8.08 -7.87
C LYS A 35 8.19 -7.50 -7.89
N LEU A 36 7.64 -7.09 -6.74
CA LEU A 36 6.34 -6.39 -6.70
C LEU A 36 6.36 -5.12 -7.56
N ARG A 37 7.37 -4.27 -7.40
CA ARG A 37 7.53 -3.04 -8.21
C ARG A 37 7.63 -3.34 -9.70
N TRP A 38 8.32 -4.42 -10.05
CA TRP A 38 8.42 -4.84 -11.44
C TRP A 38 7.08 -5.33 -11.99
N ILE A 39 6.33 -6.14 -11.22
CA ILE A 39 4.99 -6.63 -11.60
C ILE A 39 4.02 -5.45 -11.78
N LEU A 40 4.05 -4.47 -10.87
CA LEU A 40 3.16 -3.30 -10.89
C LEU A 40 3.72 -2.10 -11.68
N ARG A 41 4.78 -2.29 -12.47
CA ARG A 41 5.49 -1.19 -13.14
C ARG A 41 4.56 -0.30 -13.97
N HIS A 42 3.66 -0.91 -14.74
CA HIS A 42 2.73 -0.15 -15.57
C HIS A 42 1.74 0.67 -14.74
N GLN A 43 1.34 0.19 -13.56
CA GLN A 43 0.47 0.93 -12.65
C GLN A 43 1.20 2.12 -12.02
N PHE A 44 2.50 2.00 -11.74
CA PHE A 44 3.33 3.15 -11.35
C PHE A 44 3.43 4.19 -12.47
N GLU A 45 3.71 3.75 -13.69
CA GLU A 45 3.82 4.64 -14.87
C GLU A 45 2.52 5.41 -15.14
N LYS A 46 1.37 4.80 -14.85
CA LYS A 46 0.04 5.43 -14.95
C LYS A 46 -0.35 6.30 -13.75
N GLY A 47 0.45 6.29 -12.68
CA GLY A 47 0.09 6.96 -11.42
C GLY A 47 -1.07 6.30 -10.66
N GLU A 48 -1.38 5.03 -10.94
CA GLU A 48 -2.39 4.26 -10.19
C GLU A 48 -1.87 3.76 -8.84
N VAL A 49 -0.54 3.68 -8.70
CA VAL A 49 0.15 3.32 -7.47
C VAL A 49 1.24 4.33 -7.19
N ILE A 50 1.31 4.80 -5.95
CA ILE A 50 2.41 5.62 -5.45
C ILE A 50 3.01 4.99 -4.20
N MET A 51 4.26 5.34 -3.91
CA MET A 51 4.89 4.94 -2.65
C MET A 51 4.46 5.93 -1.56
N ALA A 52 3.83 5.43 -0.49
CA ALA A 52 3.45 6.24 0.66
C ALA A 52 4.58 6.34 1.69
N PHE A 53 5.34 5.25 1.85
CA PHE A 53 6.48 5.13 2.74
C PHE A 53 7.39 4.00 2.21
N PRO A 54 8.69 3.91 2.57
CA PRO A 54 9.52 2.77 2.17
C PRO A 54 8.79 1.44 2.26
N THR A 55 8.66 0.77 1.10
CA THR A 55 8.04 -0.56 0.93
C THR A 55 6.54 -0.66 1.25
N ILE A 56 5.87 0.49 1.35
CA ILE A 56 4.42 0.63 1.51
C ILE A 56 3.87 1.46 0.36
N TYR A 57 2.79 0.96 -0.21
CA TYR A 57 2.20 1.45 -1.43
C TYR A 57 0.78 1.93 -1.19
N TYR A 58 0.34 2.87 -2.00
CA TYR A 58 -1.00 3.42 -1.98
C TYR A 58 -1.63 3.25 -3.36
N LYS A 59 -2.78 2.58 -3.41
CA LYS A 59 -3.61 2.51 -4.61
C LYS A 59 -4.38 3.82 -4.72
N VAL A 60 -4.07 4.60 -5.74
CA VAL A 60 -4.50 6.00 -5.83
C VAL A 60 -6.02 6.11 -5.88
N LYS A 61 -6.56 6.98 -5.02
CA LYS A 61 -7.94 7.48 -5.07
C LYS A 61 -7.92 8.94 -5.49
N MET A 62 -8.70 9.27 -6.51
CA MET A 62 -8.89 10.67 -6.91
C MET A 62 -9.96 11.33 -6.03
N ASN A 63 -9.81 12.63 -5.82
CA ASN A 63 -10.81 13.44 -5.17
C ASN A 63 -12.01 13.62 -6.11
N SER A 64 -13.21 13.21 -5.67
CA SER A 64 -14.42 13.30 -6.48
C SER A 64 -14.84 14.75 -6.80
N PHE A 65 -14.47 15.71 -5.96
CA PHE A 65 -14.75 17.14 -6.15
C PHE A 65 -13.65 17.87 -6.92
N PHE A 66 -12.41 17.36 -6.86
CA PHE A 66 -11.25 17.91 -7.57
C PHE A 66 -10.56 16.78 -8.35
N PRO A 67 -11.05 16.43 -9.55
CA PRO A 67 -10.67 15.19 -10.26
C PRO A 67 -9.16 15.09 -10.58
N ASP A 68 -8.46 16.22 -10.69
CA ASP A 68 -7.01 16.27 -10.92
C ASP A 68 -6.18 16.13 -9.64
N LYS A 69 -6.83 16.03 -8.46
CA LYS A 69 -6.16 15.89 -7.17
C LYS A 69 -6.28 14.48 -6.63
N ILE A 70 -5.13 13.86 -6.39
CA ILE A 70 -5.01 12.62 -5.63
C ILE A 70 -5.39 12.89 -4.16
N LEU A 71 -6.24 12.05 -3.59
CA LEU A 71 -6.44 12.03 -2.14
C LEU A 71 -5.21 11.42 -1.49
N SER A 72 -4.58 12.18 -0.59
CA SER A 72 -3.44 11.70 0.17
C SER A 72 -3.81 10.43 0.96
N PRO A 73 -2.90 9.45 1.06
CA PRO A 73 -3.11 8.28 1.89
C PRO A 73 -3.33 8.68 3.35
N SER A 74 -4.22 7.97 4.06
CA SER A 74 -4.38 8.17 5.50
C SER A 74 -3.09 7.79 6.22
N ILE A 75 -2.50 8.74 6.94
CA ILE A 75 -1.27 8.52 7.71
C ILE A 75 -1.46 7.44 8.78
N VAL A 76 -2.63 7.38 9.41
CA VAL A 76 -3.00 6.36 10.39
C VAL A 76 -2.92 4.95 9.77
N LEU A 77 -3.51 4.77 8.59
CA LEU A 77 -3.45 3.50 7.87
C LEU A 77 -2.03 3.13 7.45
N ALA A 78 -1.18 4.11 7.14
CA ALA A 78 0.23 3.88 6.81
C ALA A 78 1.01 3.36 8.02
N LEU A 79 0.78 3.94 9.19
CA LEU A 79 1.40 3.53 10.46
C LEU A 79 0.92 2.15 10.92
N GLU A 80 -0.35 1.82 10.72
CA GLU A 80 -0.87 0.47 10.99
C GLU A 80 -0.23 -0.60 10.08
N ALA A 81 -0.09 -0.29 8.78
CA ALA A 81 0.58 -1.18 7.83
C ALA A 81 2.06 -1.39 8.21
N LEU A 82 2.75 -0.33 8.66
CA LEU A 82 4.11 -0.44 9.20
C LEU A 82 4.16 -1.33 10.44
N THR A 83 3.24 -1.12 11.39
CA THR A 83 3.17 -1.89 12.63
C THR A 83 3.03 -3.38 12.36
N LYS A 84 2.14 -3.77 11.43
CA LYS A 84 1.96 -5.17 11.01
C LYS A 84 3.23 -5.77 10.41
N ARG A 85 4.01 -4.96 9.70
CA ARG A 85 5.21 -5.41 9.00
C ARG A 85 6.44 -5.52 9.90
N THR A 86 6.66 -4.53 10.77
CA THR A 86 7.87 -4.43 11.59
C THR A 86 7.67 -4.98 13.00
N GLY A 87 6.43 -5.20 13.42
CA GLY A 87 6.08 -5.49 14.81
C GLY A 87 6.24 -4.29 15.75
N GLN A 88 6.61 -3.12 15.24
CA GLN A 88 6.84 -1.91 16.04
C GLN A 88 5.57 -1.07 16.10
N LYS A 89 5.16 -0.65 17.30
CA LYS A 89 4.01 0.26 17.45
C LYS A 89 4.47 1.69 17.19
N PHE A 90 3.82 2.35 16.24
CA PHE A 90 4.03 3.77 15.96
C PHE A 90 2.97 4.59 16.69
N GLN A 91 3.37 5.70 17.31
CA GLN A 91 2.43 6.62 17.93
C GLN A 91 1.62 7.33 16.83
N HIS A 92 0.30 7.38 17.01
CA HIS A 92 -0.61 8.06 16.09
C HIS A 92 -0.60 9.58 16.29
N ASP A 93 -0.30 10.02 17.52
CA ASP A 93 -0.31 11.41 17.94
C ASP A 93 1.04 11.76 18.59
N GLY A 94 1.61 12.92 18.28
CA GLY A 94 2.89 13.40 18.81
C GLY A 94 2.84 13.88 20.27
N GLY A 95 2.11 13.19 21.13
CA GLY A 95 1.93 13.52 22.54
C GLY A 95 2.66 12.54 23.46
N MET A 96 3.29 13.06 24.51
CA MET A 96 3.96 12.24 25.54
C MET A 96 2.94 11.37 26.25
N VAL A 97 2.94 10.06 25.98
CA VAL A 97 2.15 9.09 26.74
C VAL A 97 2.88 8.87 28.06
N ILE A 98 2.40 9.50 29.13
CA ILE A 98 2.77 9.13 30.50
C ILE A 98 1.94 7.87 30.80
N LEU A 99 2.60 6.72 30.83
CA LEU A 99 1.99 5.48 31.31
C LEU A 99 1.86 5.55 32.85
N PRO A 100 0.72 5.14 33.42
CA PRO A 100 0.57 4.97 34.88
C PRO A 100 1.40 3.79 35.42
#